data_AF-A0A2A5YIM7-F1
#
_entry.id   AF-A0A2A5YIM7-F1
#
_cell.length_a   1.000
_cell.length_b   1.000
_cell.length_c   1.000
_cell.angle_alpha   90.00
_cell.angle_beta   90.00
_cell.angle_gamma   90.00
#
_symmetry.space_group_name_H-M   'P 1'
#
loop_
_entity.id
_entity.type
_entity.pdbx_description
1 polymer ?
#
loop_
_entity_poly.entity_id
_entity_poly.type
_entity_poly.pdbx_seq_one_letter_code
_entity_poly.pdbx_strand_id
1 'polypeptide(L)'
;MGDMTKEPSMEEILSSIKRIIAEEGEEAVQAAPRRSRAEAARAETAKAAPAPIAPAVEEVLELTDEVAEEEVMPAPKAAAKPSATAGEDSILSVESEVAARHSLSALSSMLVAPRDGEENTLEGLVRSMLRPMLKDWLDARLPALVEEMVAKEIARITSR
;
A
#
# COMPACT_ATOMS: atom_id res chain seq x y z
N MET A 1 15.97 -50.39 -30.40
CA MET A 1 14.81 -49.74 -31.02
C MET A 1 13.74 -49.56 -29.94
N GLY A 2 13.41 -48.33 -29.56
CA GLY A 2 12.14 -47.93 -28.94
C GLY A 2 12.02 -48.02 -27.41
N ASP A 3 12.54 -47.01 -26.71
CA ASP A 3 11.92 -46.49 -25.48
C ASP A 3 10.50 -45.92 -25.78
N MET A 4 9.74 -45.61 -24.71
CA MET A 4 8.55 -44.72 -24.69
C MET A 4 7.25 -45.43 -25.14
N THR A 5 6.20 -45.64 -24.34
CA THR A 5 5.54 -44.71 -23.42
C THR A 5 4.78 -45.53 -22.36
N LYS A 6 5.40 -45.84 -21.21
CA LYS A 6 4.61 -46.00 -19.99
C LYS A 6 4.35 -44.56 -19.60
N GLU A 7 3.16 -44.04 -19.87
CA GLU A 7 2.80 -42.73 -19.32
C GLU A 7 3.06 -42.83 -17.81
N PRO A 8 3.93 -41.95 -17.25
CA PRO A 8 4.29 -42.06 -15.86
C PRO A 8 3.00 -41.99 -15.03
N SER A 9 2.85 -42.92 -14.09
CA SER A 9 1.68 -42.94 -13.21
C SER A 9 1.63 -41.62 -12.43
N MET A 10 0.43 -41.11 -12.16
CA MET A 10 0.23 -39.87 -11.38
C MET A 10 1.04 -39.88 -10.06
N GLU A 11 1.14 -41.05 -9.43
CA GLU A 11 1.90 -41.25 -8.19
C GLU A 11 3.41 -41.12 -8.41
N GLU A 12 3.94 -41.51 -9.56
CA GLU A 12 5.36 -41.35 -9.93
C GLU A 12 5.68 -39.88 -10.21
N ILE A 13 4.79 -39.17 -10.90
CA ILE A 13 4.91 -37.72 -11.13
C ILE A 13 4.95 -36.98 -9.79
N LEU A 14 4.02 -37.29 -8.88
CA LEU A 14 3.95 -36.66 -7.55
C LEU A 14 5.14 -37.03 -6.66
N SER A 15 5.64 -38.27 -6.76
CA SER A 15 6.82 -38.72 -6.02
C SER A 15 8.10 -38.04 -6.52
N SER A 16 8.22 -37.82 -7.83
CA SER A 16 9.33 -37.10 -8.44
C SER A 16 9.36 -35.63 -8.01
N ILE A 17 8.21 -34.94 -8.07
CA ILE A 17 8.07 -33.54 -7.60
C ILE A 17 8.40 -33.44 -6.10
N LYS A 18 7.86 -34.35 -5.27
CA LYS A 18 8.10 -34.37 -3.82
C LYS A 18 9.59 -34.57 -3.50
N ARG A 19 10.29 -35.42 -4.25
CA ARG A 19 11.73 -35.64 -4.07
C ARG A 19 12.54 -34.40 -4.45
N ILE A 20 12.25 -33.77 -5.59
CA ILE A 20 12.97 -32.57 -6.06
C ILE A 20 12.83 -31.44 -5.04
N ILE A 21 11.62 -31.19 -4.53
CA ILE A 21 11.37 -30.14 -3.54
C ILE A 21 12.08 -30.42 -2.20
N ALA A 22 12.15 -31.68 -1.77
CA ALA A 22 12.85 -32.04 -0.53
C ALA A 22 14.38 -31.88 -0.68
N GLU A 23 14.94 -32.29 -1.82
CA GLU A 23 16.38 -32.22 -2.12
C GLU A 23 16.83 -30.75 -2.31
N GLU A 24 16.07 -29.96 -3.07
CA GLU A 24 16.35 -28.54 -3.33
C GLU A 24 16.07 -27.64 -2.10
N GLY A 25 15.05 -27.99 -1.30
CA GLY A 25 14.73 -27.30 -0.05
C GLY A 25 15.81 -27.48 1.03
N GLU A 26 16.44 -28.65 1.13
CA GLU A 26 17.55 -28.87 2.08
C GLU A 26 18.85 -28.17 1.63
N GLU A 27 19.15 -28.10 0.33
CA GLU A 27 20.32 -27.34 -0.17
C GLU A 27 20.18 -25.82 0.04
N ALA A 28 18.98 -25.26 -0.15
CA ALA A 28 18.70 -23.86 0.13
C ALA A 28 18.83 -23.51 1.63
N VAL A 29 18.50 -24.44 2.53
CA VAL A 29 18.59 -24.25 3.98
C VAL A 29 20.03 -24.41 4.50
N GLN A 30 20.87 -25.24 3.86
CA GLN A 30 22.23 -25.51 4.33
C GLN A 30 23.29 -24.47 3.91
N ALA A 31 23.03 -23.64 2.89
CA ALA A 31 23.95 -22.58 2.45
C ALA A 31 23.92 -21.31 3.34
N ALA A 32 22.91 -21.15 4.21
CA ALA A 32 22.60 -19.87 4.85
C ALA A 32 23.26 -19.53 6.21
N PRO A 33 23.81 -20.42 7.07
CA PRO A 33 24.25 -19.97 8.40
C PRO A 33 25.77 -19.81 8.59
N ARG A 34 26.60 -20.01 7.56
CA ARG A 34 28.08 -19.99 7.74
C ARG A 34 28.73 -18.62 7.50
N ARG A 35 28.11 -17.71 6.74
CA ARG A 35 28.63 -16.35 6.54
C ARG A 35 28.36 -15.42 7.73
N SER A 36 27.23 -15.59 8.42
CA SER A 36 26.82 -14.71 9.53
C SER A 36 27.71 -14.84 10.78
N ARG A 37 28.26 -16.04 11.06
CA ARG A 37 29.09 -16.27 12.24
C ARG A 37 30.51 -15.70 12.13
N ALA A 38 31.06 -15.60 10.92
CA ALA A 38 32.39 -15.04 10.69
C ALA A 38 32.40 -13.50 10.74
N GLU A 39 31.27 -12.86 10.42
CA GLU A 39 31.11 -11.40 10.45
C GLU A 39 30.81 -10.88 11.86
N ALA A 40 30.02 -11.63 12.64
CA ALA A 40 29.71 -11.30 14.04
C ALA A 40 30.96 -11.27 14.94
N ALA A 41 31.94 -12.15 14.71
CA ALA A 41 33.18 -12.19 15.51
C ALA A 41 34.14 -11.02 15.22
N ARG A 42 33.96 -10.29 14.10
CA ARG A 42 34.79 -9.13 13.73
C ARG A 42 34.19 -7.80 14.19
N ALA A 43 32.90 -7.79 14.54
CA ALA A 43 32.16 -6.59 14.95
C ALA A 43 32.28 -6.26 16.45
N GLU A 44 32.66 -7.21 17.31
CA GLU A 44 32.71 -6.99 18.78
C GLU A 44 33.90 -6.13 19.27
N THR A 45 34.84 -5.74 18.41
CA THR A 45 35.99 -4.88 18.79
C THR A 45 35.90 -3.42 18.35
N ALA A 46 34.78 -2.96 17.79
CA ALA A 46 34.61 -1.56 17.37
C ALA A 46 33.58 -0.82 18.24
N LYS A 47 34.08 -0.19 19.29
CA LYS A 47 33.35 0.70 20.21
C LYS A 47 32.92 2.01 19.52
N ALA A 48 31.63 2.35 19.67
CA ALA A 48 31.01 3.68 19.70
C ALA A 48 31.08 4.60 18.45
N ALA A 49 29.99 4.60 17.66
CA ALA A 49 29.45 5.77 16.95
C ALA A 49 27.96 5.50 16.62
N PRO A 50 27.05 6.49 16.66
CA PRO A 50 25.68 6.30 16.18
C PRO A 50 25.73 6.16 14.66
N ALA A 51 25.34 4.99 14.15
CA ALA A 51 25.23 4.78 12.70
C ALA A 51 24.06 5.61 12.16
N PRO A 52 24.23 6.33 11.03
CA PRO A 52 23.11 6.93 10.34
C PRO A 52 22.20 5.80 9.83
N ILE A 53 20.91 5.94 10.11
CA ILE A 53 19.87 5.06 9.56
C ILE A 53 19.85 5.33 8.06
N ALA A 54 20.57 4.52 7.28
CA ALA A 54 20.39 4.47 5.85
C ALA A 54 18.97 3.98 5.60
N PRO A 55 18.12 4.72 4.88
CA PRO A 55 16.77 4.25 4.64
C PRO A 55 16.86 3.11 3.61
N ALA A 56 16.34 1.94 3.97
CA ALA A 56 15.99 0.90 3.01
C ALA A 56 14.79 1.42 2.20
N VAL A 57 15.05 2.26 1.19
CA VAL A 57 14.05 3.03 0.44
C VAL A 57 13.35 2.25 -0.68
N GLU A 58 13.25 0.92 -0.60
CA GLU A 58 12.60 0.15 -1.68
C GLU A 58 11.28 -0.53 -1.30
N GLU A 59 10.79 -0.37 -0.07
CA GLU A 59 9.54 -1.04 0.37
C GLU A 59 8.34 -0.10 0.64
N VAL A 60 8.49 1.21 0.44
CA VAL A 60 7.38 2.17 0.59
C VAL A 60 7.08 2.78 -0.78
N LEU A 61 6.10 2.20 -1.47
CA LEU A 61 5.55 2.74 -2.71
C LEU A 61 4.39 3.70 -2.37
N GLU A 62 4.70 5.00 -2.27
CA GLU A 62 3.68 6.05 -2.11
C GLU A 62 3.07 6.39 -3.48
N LEU A 63 1.84 5.94 -3.71
CA LEU A 63 1.07 6.24 -4.93
C LEU A 63 0.30 7.57 -4.77
N THR A 64 1.03 8.68 -4.67
CA THR A 64 0.44 10.04 -4.60
C THR A 64 0.19 10.66 -5.97
N ASP A 65 0.70 10.08 -7.03
CA ASP A 65 0.38 10.44 -8.42
C ASP A 65 -0.73 9.54 -8.95
N GLU A 66 -1.81 10.15 -9.45
CA GLU A 66 -2.84 9.43 -10.20
C GLU A 66 -2.23 9.01 -11.55
N VAL A 67 -2.09 7.70 -11.76
CA VAL A 67 -1.60 7.16 -13.04
C VAL A 67 -2.59 7.60 -14.11
N ALA A 68 -2.22 8.62 -14.88
CA ALA A 68 -2.92 9.00 -16.09
C ALA A 68 -3.00 7.75 -16.99
N GLU A 69 -4.23 7.41 -17.37
CA GLU A 69 -4.66 6.36 -18.30
C GLU A 69 -3.52 5.50 -18.84
N GLU A 70 -3.47 4.26 -18.34
CA GLU A 70 -2.70 3.16 -18.88
C GLU A 70 -2.66 3.23 -20.41
N GLU A 71 -1.53 3.67 -20.98
CA GLU A 71 -1.18 3.34 -22.35
C GLU A 71 -1.16 1.82 -22.37
N VAL A 72 -2.26 1.24 -22.87
CA VAL A 72 -2.49 -0.18 -22.98
C VAL A 72 -1.29 -0.77 -23.71
N MET A 73 -0.37 -1.34 -22.93
CA MET A 73 0.68 -2.20 -23.44
C MET A 73 -0.04 -3.22 -24.33
N PRO A 74 0.38 -3.42 -25.60
CA PRO A 74 -0.34 -4.31 -26.48
C PRO A 74 -0.27 -5.71 -25.89
N ALA A 75 -1.35 -6.12 -25.22
CA ALA A 75 -1.56 -7.49 -24.82
C ALA A 75 -1.36 -8.35 -26.07
N PRO A 76 -0.66 -9.49 -25.99
CA PRO A 76 -0.59 -10.40 -27.12
C PRO A 76 -2.04 -10.69 -27.54
N LYS A 77 -2.40 -10.31 -28.77
CA LYS A 77 -3.71 -10.57 -29.37
C LYS A 77 -3.88 -12.10 -29.46
N ALA A 78 -4.30 -12.71 -28.36
CA ALA A 78 -5.05 -13.94 -28.40
C ALA A 78 -6.33 -13.60 -29.16
N ALA A 79 -6.45 -14.14 -30.36
CA ALA A 79 -7.60 -13.95 -31.23
C ALA A 79 -8.89 -14.11 -30.41
N ALA A 80 -9.65 -13.02 -30.31
CA ALA A 80 -10.98 -13.03 -29.74
C ALA A 80 -11.85 -14.00 -30.55
N LYS A 81 -11.97 -15.23 -30.07
CA LYS A 81 -13.20 -15.99 -30.28
C LYS A 81 -14.25 -15.34 -29.37
N PRO A 82 -15.47 -15.06 -29.84
CA PRO A 82 -16.54 -14.68 -28.93
C PRO A 82 -16.80 -15.87 -28.00
N SER A 83 -16.22 -15.82 -26.79
CA SER A 83 -16.58 -16.76 -25.73
C SER A 83 -17.96 -16.34 -25.25
N ALA A 84 -18.98 -16.85 -25.93
CA ALA A 84 -20.32 -16.94 -25.38
C ALA A 84 -20.30 -18.00 -24.27
N THR A 85 -19.63 -17.69 -23.15
CA THR A 85 -19.59 -18.49 -21.92
C THR A 85 -19.30 -17.57 -20.72
N ALA A 86 -19.91 -16.39 -20.66
CA ALA A 86 -19.85 -15.52 -19.48
C ALA A 86 -20.97 -15.83 -18.45
N GLY A 87 -21.60 -17.01 -18.55
CA GLY A 87 -22.79 -17.34 -17.77
C GLY A 87 -22.82 -18.71 -17.10
N GLU A 88 -21.81 -19.56 -17.29
CA GLU A 88 -21.87 -20.97 -16.83
C GLU A 88 -20.98 -21.32 -15.64
N ASP A 89 -20.04 -20.45 -15.26
CA ASP A 89 -19.20 -20.61 -14.06
C ASP A 89 -19.50 -19.59 -12.94
N SER A 90 -20.58 -18.80 -13.08
CA SER A 90 -21.02 -17.93 -11.98
C SER A 90 -21.80 -18.74 -10.95
N ILE A 91 -21.13 -19.08 -9.86
CA ILE A 91 -21.76 -19.72 -8.68
C ILE A 91 -22.74 -18.75 -7.99
N LEU A 92 -22.64 -17.45 -8.27
CA LEU A 92 -23.51 -16.43 -7.72
C LEU A 92 -24.70 -16.18 -8.64
N SER A 93 -25.88 -16.07 -8.02
CA SER A 93 -27.04 -15.52 -8.72
C SER A 93 -26.86 -14.02 -8.94
N VAL A 94 -27.39 -13.51 -10.05
CA VAL A 94 -27.38 -12.08 -10.37
C VAL A 94 -28.01 -11.25 -9.24
N GLU A 95 -29.06 -11.77 -8.61
CA GLU A 95 -29.70 -11.14 -7.45
C GLU A 95 -28.75 -11.01 -6.25
N SER A 96 -28.02 -12.08 -5.93
CA SER A 96 -27.04 -12.08 -4.83
C SER A 96 -25.88 -11.12 -5.10
N GLU A 97 -25.45 -11.04 -6.35
CA GLU A 97 -24.39 -10.14 -6.79
C GLU A 97 -24.80 -8.66 -6.67
N VAL A 98 -26.03 -8.34 -7.09
CA VAL A 98 -26.61 -6.99 -6.95
C VAL A 98 -26.82 -6.63 -5.49
N ALA A 99 -27.35 -7.54 -4.67
CA ALA A 99 -27.55 -7.33 -3.24
C ALA A 99 -26.22 -7.07 -2.51
N ALA A 100 -25.17 -7.83 -2.83
CA ALA A 100 -23.83 -7.63 -2.26
C ALA A 100 -23.26 -6.26 -2.64
N ARG A 101 -23.32 -5.89 -3.93
CA ARG A 101 -22.87 -4.56 -4.40
C ARG A 101 -23.66 -3.43 -3.76
N HIS A 102 -24.97 -3.58 -3.60
CA HIS A 102 -25.79 -2.57 -2.95
C HIS A 102 -25.43 -2.40 -1.47
N SER A 103 -25.21 -3.50 -0.74
CA SER A 103 -24.79 -3.44 0.68
C SER A 103 -23.43 -2.78 0.85
N LEU A 104 -22.47 -3.07 -0.03
CA LEU A 104 -21.12 -2.52 0.02
C LEU A 104 -21.11 -1.04 -0.40
N SER A 105 -21.93 -0.66 -1.39
CA SER A 105 -22.17 0.73 -1.76
C SER A 105 -22.81 1.52 -0.62
N ALA A 106 -23.78 0.96 0.09
CA ALA A 106 -24.40 1.60 1.26
C ALA A 106 -23.38 1.82 2.39
N LEU A 107 -22.57 0.82 2.71
CA LEU A 107 -21.49 0.94 3.70
C LEU A 107 -20.44 1.99 3.29
N SER A 108 -20.04 2.01 2.02
CA SER A 108 -19.12 3.02 1.49
C SER A 108 -19.71 4.43 1.60
N SER A 109 -21.01 4.59 1.28
CA SER A 109 -21.70 5.87 1.42
C SER A 109 -21.78 6.35 2.87
N MET A 110 -21.88 5.44 3.85
CA MET A 110 -21.83 5.76 5.28
C MET A 110 -20.43 6.19 5.74
N LEU A 111 -19.37 5.71 5.09
CA LEU A 111 -17.98 6.09 5.39
C LEU A 111 -17.57 7.40 4.70
N VAL A 112 -18.08 7.64 3.48
CA VAL A 112 -17.66 8.73 2.58
C VAL A 112 -18.57 9.96 2.64
N ALA A 113 -19.81 9.83 3.15
CA ALA A 113 -20.71 10.98 3.30
C ALA A 113 -20.86 11.38 4.78
N PRO A 114 -19.89 12.12 5.37
CA PRO A 114 -20.19 12.92 6.54
C PRO A 114 -21.14 14.02 6.07
N ARG A 115 -22.43 13.86 6.41
CA ARG A 115 -23.35 14.98 6.49
C ARG A 115 -22.77 15.88 7.59
N ASP A 116 -22.37 17.09 7.19
CA ASP A 116 -21.94 18.21 8.02
C ASP A 116 -21.64 17.89 9.50
N GLY A 117 -20.37 17.61 9.80
CA GLY A 117 -19.84 17.78 11.16
C GLY A 117 -20.06 16.65 12.15
N GLU A 118 -20.30 15.41 11.73
CA GLU A 118 -20.32 14.30 12.70
C GLU A 118 -18.91 13.92 13.19
N GLU A 119 -18.75 14.05 14.51
CA GLU A 119 -17.55 13.83 15.33
C GLU A 119 -17.00 12.39 15.28
N ASN A 120 -17.66 11.50 14.55
CA ASN A 120 -17.32 10.08 14.43
C ASN A 120 -16.37 9.76 13.27
N THR A 121 -15.98 10.75 12.47
CA THR A 121 -14.92 10.60 11.47
C THR A 121 -13.56 10.96 12.09
N LEU A 122 -12.48 10.35 11.58
CA LEU A 122 -11.12 10.70 11.98
C LEU A 122 -10.84 12.20 11.78
N GLU A 123 -11.33 12.78 10.68
CA GLU A 123 -11.22 14.22 10.44
C GLU A 123 -11.95 15.04 11.51
N GLY A 124 -13.15 14.62 11.90
CA GLY A 124 -13.91 15.25 12.99
C GLY A 124 -13.12 15.25 14.31
N LEU A 125 -12.52 14.12 14.67
CA LEU A 125 -11.69 13.99 15.87
C LEU A 125 -10.42 14.83 15.81
N VAL A 126 -9.69 14.80 14.69
CA VAL A 126 -8.48 15.60 14.50
C VAL A 126 -8.81 17.09 14.55
N ARG A 127 -9.92 17.50 13.93
CA ARG A 127 -10.39 18.89 13.96
C ARG A 127 -10.81 19.32 15.36
N SER A 128 -11.46 18.46 16.15
CA SER A 128 -11.84 18.78 17.54
C SER A 128 -10.61 18.95 18.43
N MET A 129 -9.55 18.18 18.19
CA MET A 129 -8.27 18.30 18.89
C MET A 129 -7.45 19.53 18.46
N LEU A 130 -7.43 19.85 17.17
CA LEU A 130 -6.64 20.98 16.64
C LEU A 130 -7.29 22.34 16.91
N ARG A 131 -8.63 22.41 17.01
CA ARG A 131 -9.36 23.65 17.25
C ARG A 131 -8.89 24.44 18.48
N PRO A 132 -8.74 23.85 19.69
CA PRO A 132 -8.24 24.59 20.85
C PRO A 132 -6.80 25.07 20.66
N MET A 133 -5.92 24.26 20.09
CA MET A 133 -4.51 24.64 19.88
C MET A 133 -4.37 25.82 18.91
N LEU A 134 -5.13 25.80 17.81
CA LEU A 134 -5.15 26.91 16.84
C LEU A 134 -5.77 28.17 17.44
N LYS A 135 -6.82 28.01 18.26
CA LYS A 135 -7.44 29.14 18.94
C LYS A 135 -6.46 29.82 19.89
N ASP A 136 -5.79 29.08 20.76
CA ASP A 136 -4.84 29.65 21.72
C ASP A 136 -3.66 30.32 21.01
N TRP A 137 -3.20 29.74 19.89
CA TRP A 137 -2.17 30.35 19.06
C TRP A 137 -2.64 31.65 18.40
N LEU A 138 -3.85 31.66 17.83
CA LEU A 138 -4.42 32.87 17.23
C LEU A 138 -4.63 33.96 18.29
N ASP A 139 -5.18 33.60 19.46
CA ASP A 139 -5.38 34.53 20.58
C ASP A 139 -4.05 35.17 21.01
N ALA A 140 -2.94 34.41 20.99
CA ALA A 140 -1.62 34.91 21.37
C ALA A 140 -0.88 35.70 20.25
N ARG A 141 -1.06 35.33 18.97
CA ARG A 141 -0.22 35.84 17.86
C ARG A 141 -0.93 36.82 16.94
N LEU A 142 -2.24 36.75 16.83
CA LEU A 142 -3.02 37.58 15.92
C LEU A 142 -2.95 39.08 16.24
N PRO A 143 -2.97 39.55 17.52
CA PRO A 143 -2.90 40.98 17.82
C PRO A 143 -1.65 41.65 17.23
N ALA A 144 -0.48 41.05 17.43
CA ALA A 144 0.78 41.59 16.91
C ALA A 144 0.84 41.65 15.37
N LEU A 145 0.29 40.63 14.69
CA LEU A 145 0.21 40.59 13.23
C LEU A 145 -0.70 41.70 12.69
N VAL A 146 -1.83 41.95 13.35
CA VAL A 146 -2.75 43.03 12.97
C VAL A 146 -2.12 44.39 13.21
N GLU A 147 -1.44 44.61 14.33
CA GLU A 147 -0.73 45.87 14.61
C GLU A 147 0.33 46.19 13.55
N GLU A 148 1.15 45.21 13.15
CA GLU A 148 2.12 45.41 12.06
C GLU A 148 1.44 45.78 10.74
N MET A 149 0.33 45.12 10.40
CA MET A 149 -0.38 45.37 9.14
C MET A 149 -1.07 46.73 9.15
N VAL A 150 -1.66 47.13 10.28
CA VAL A 150 -2.26 48.45 10.47
C VAL A 150 -1.19 49.54 10.45
N ALA A 151 -0.05 49.35 11.10
CA ALA A 151 1.06 50.30 11.07
C ALA A 151 1.59 50.53 9.64
N LYS A 152 1.74 49.44 8.86
CA LYS A 152 2.08 49.52 7.43
C LYS A 152 1.02 50.29 6.63
N GLU A 153 -0.26 50.05 6.92
CA GLU A 153 -1.37 50.69 6.21
C GLU A 153 -1.48 52.19 6.53
N ILE A 154 -1.28 52.59 7.79
CA ILE A 154 -1.22 54.01 8.19
C ILE A 154 -0.04 54.70 7.51
N ALA A 155 1.16 54.10 7.56
CA ALA A 155 2.35 54.67 6.93
C ALA A 155 2.14 54.90 5.42
N ARG A 156 1.45 53.98 4.73
CA ARG A 156 1.10 54.08 3.32
C ARG A 156 0.14 55.24 3.04
N ILE A 157 -0.85 55.46 3.90
CA ILE A 157 -1.83 56.55 3.74
C ILE A 157 -1.18 57.90 4.06
N THR A 158 -0.37 57.99 5.12
CA THR A 158 0.30 59.23 5.54
C THR A 158 1.42 59.66 4.59
N SER A 159 1.99 58.74 3.82
CA SER A 159 2.99 59.04 2.79
C SER A 159 2.38 59.59 1.47
N ARG A 160 1.06 59.63 1.34
CA ARG A 160 0.34 60.17 0.18
C ARG A 160 -0.13 61.59 0.45
#